data_AF-A0A968WG99-F1
#
_entry.id   AF-A0A968WG99-F1
#
_cell.length_a   1.000
_cell.length_b   1.000
_cell.length_c   1.000
_cell.angle_alpha   90.00
_cell.angle_beta   90.00
_cell.angle_gamma   90.00
#
_symmetry.space_group_name_H-M   'P 1'
#
loop_
_entity.id
_entity.type
_entity.pdbx_description
1 polymer ?
#
loop_
_entity_poly.entity_id
_entity_poly.type
_entity_poly.pdbx_seq_one_letter_code
_entity_poly.pdbx_strand_id
1 'polypeptide(L)'
;MIKNYLLTSIRNIRKHFVYSLINITGLGLGLAICLLLVVWIRHELSYDKFYAKSDRIYRAALEYSFGGQVVKTSVSPTALLPSLEKNFAEVETGVRVYNPSAWRSYIVRHEDNLFEESKFYYADSTFFDVFSITLLAGDQQTALKEPYSVIVTKSTAKKYFGNEDPLGKVLIVNDRDYTVTGLIDDMPGNATLQFDFLGSFHSLRAGREEPIWWSANYQTFVVIDGNANIDSLTRKGNALIKKELASELTGEGDYVKYNYTRLTDIHLYSDVEEPVVVGDIKYVYIFSAIALLILLIACINYVNLATARAVDRAKEVGVRKVVGALRNQLFAQFIGESLVITFLALALALVLARFALPFFNDLSGKSLTMSQLLTPEFLLYYLAGMISIALLAGAYPAFAITAFKPVQMLKGNFRSSGRGVWLRRVLVTAQFSISMVLIIGTLVIYNQLQFIQQKKLGYDRDNVIVLPYDGKTAESFESLRDELKRTGVVGAVGRGSESPANIQGGYTVRAEGSDRDMGITGLTADENYVASMGMEITVGRDF
;
A
#
# COMPACT_ATOMS: atom_id res chain seq x y z
N MET A 1 36.76 23.23 -22.64
CA MET A 1 37.01 21.78 -22.38
C MET A 1 35.74 20.94 -22.41
N ILE A 2 34.65 21.30 -21.71
CA ILE A 2 33.40 20.51 -21.62
C ILE A 2 32.80 20.18 -23.01
N LYS A 3 32.74 21.17 -23.92
CA LYS A 3 32.26 20.99 -25.31
C LYS A 3 33.02 19.89 -26.07
N ASN A 4 34.34 19.80 -25.87
CA ASN A 4 35.17 18.79 -26.53
C ASN A 4 34.93 17.40 -25.94
N TYR A 5 34.73 17.27 -24.62
CA TYR A 5 34.39 15.98 -24.00
C TYR A 5 33.02 15.47 -24.44
N LEU A 6 32.03 16.37 -24.57
CA LEU A 6 30.70 16.01 -25.07
C LEU A 6 30.74 15.54 -26.53
N LEU A 7 31.43 16.31 -27.41
CA LEU A 7 31.65 15.94 -28.81
C LEU A 7 32.38 14.60 -28.95
N THR A 8 33.40 14.36 -28.13
CA THR A 8 34.16 13.10 -28.15
C THR A 8 33.30 11.93 -27.69
N SER A 9 32.47 12.12 -26.66
CA SER A 9 31.52 11.12 -26.17
C SER A 9 30.50 10.73 -27.23
N ILE A 10 29.90 11.71 -27.92
CA ILE A 10 28.93 11.48 -29.00
C ILE A 10 29.57 10.74 -30.18
N ARG A 11 30.79 11.13 -30.58
CA ARG A 11 31.55 10.41 -31.63
C ARG A 11 31.86 8.98 -31.21
N ASN A 12 32.20 8.75 -29.94
CA ASN A 12 32.48 7.42 -29.41
C ASN A 12 31.22 6.52 -29.43
N ILE A 13 30.06 7.08 -29.05
CA ILE A 13 28.76 6.40 -29.11
C ILE A 13 28.44 5.96 -30.55
N ARG A 14 28.62 6.85 -31.54
CA ARG A 14 28.38 6.51 -32.95
C ARG A 14 29.33 5.44 -33.47
N LYS A 15 30.63 5.54 -33.13
CA LYS A 15 31.66 4.59 -33.56
C LYS A 15 31.42 3.19 -32.98
N HIS A 16 30.88 3.11 -31.76
CA HIS A 16 30.62 1.84 -31.07
C HIS A 16 29.14 1.67 -30.71
N PHE A 17 28.28 1.79 -31.72
CA PHE A 17 26.84 1.79 -31.56
C PHE A 17 26.30 0.59 -30.77
N VAL A 18 26.69 -0.64 -31.11
CA VAL A 18 26.19 -1.86 -30.43
C VAL A 18 26.52 -1.84 -28.94
N TYR A 19 27.73 -1.44 -28.56
CA TYR A 19 28.09 -1.32 -27.15
C TYR A 19 27.25 -0.26 -26.45
N SER A 20 27.11 0.91 -27.07
CA SER A 20 26.37 2.02 -26.46
C SER A 20 24.89 1.65 -26.34
N LEU A 21 24.31 0.98 -27.33
CA LEU A 21 22.95 0.49 -27.29
C LEU A 21 22.75 -0.47 -26.12
N ILE A 22 23.58 -1.52 -25.99
CA ILE A 22 23.45 -2.51 -24.90
C ILE A 22 23.58 -1.86 -23.52
N ASN A 23 24.50 -0.90 -23.35
CA ASN A 23 24.65 -0.23 -22.06
C ASN A 23 23.51 0.74 -21.76
N ILE A 24 23.05 1.51 -22.75
CA ILE A 24 21.95 2.45 -22.58
C ILE A 24 20.65 1.68 -22.29
N THR A 25 20.36 0.60 -23.01
CA THR A 25 19.14 -0.20 -22.81
C THR A 25 19.21 -1.02 -21.53
N GLY A 26 20.33 -1.68 -21.25
CA GLY A 26 20.49 -2.48 -20.03
C GLY A 26 20.43 -1.63 -18.76
N LEU A 27 21.13 -0.49 -18.75
CA LEU A 27 21.08 0.46 -17.64
C LEU A 27 19.72 1.16 -17.57
N GLY A 28 19.14 1.51 -18.73
CA GLY A 28 17.83 2.17 -18.80
C GLY A 28 16.70 1.30 -18.30
N LEU A 29 16.70 0.00 -18.62
CA LEU A 29 15.71 -0.96 -18.11
C LEU A 29 15.86 -1.16 -16.59
N GLY A 30 17.08 -1.38 -16.11
CA GLY A 30 17.35 -1.52 -14.67
C GLY A 30 16.94 -0.27 -13.91
N LEU A 31 17.28 0.92 -14.42
CA LEU A 31 16.83 2.19 -13.87
C LEU A 31 15.31 2.32 -13.88
N ALA A 32 14.63 1.99 -14.98
CA ALA A 32 13.17 2.10 -15.07
C ALA A 32 12.47 1.28 -13.97
N ILE A 33 12.92 0.03 -13.76
CA ILE A 33 12.39 -0.83 -12.69
C ILE A 33 12.67 -0.22 -11.32
N CYS A 34 13.91 0.22 -11.07
CA CYS A 34 14.26 0.87 -9.80
C CYS A 34 13.44 2.14 -9.56
N LEU A 35 13.16 2.94 -10.58
CA LEU A 35 12.34 4.14 -10.47
C LEU A 35 10.91 3.81 -10.02
N LEU A 36 10.28 2.82 -10.66
CA LEU A 36 8.93 2.39 -10.28
C LEU A 36 8.89 1.84 -8.84
N LEU A 37 9.87 1.02 -8.46
CA LEU A 37 9.98 0.49 -7.10
C LEU A 37 10.20 1.60 -6.07
N VAL A 38 11.04 2.60 -6.35
CA VAL A 38 11.27 3.72 -5.43
C VAL A 38 10.01 4.59 -5.28
N VAL A 39 9.26 4.84 -6.36
CA VAL A 39 7.98 5.55 -6.26
C VAL A 39 7.00 4.77 -5.40
N TRP A 40 6.90 3.46 -5.61
CA TRP A 40 6.05 2.59 -4.77
C TRP A 40 6.49 2.62 -3.31
N ILE A 41 7.79 2.45 -3.02
CA ILE A 41 8.35 2.48 -1.65
C ILE A 41 8.03 3.82 -0.98
N ARG A 42 8.21 4.93 -1.70
CA ARG A 42 7.90 6.26 -1.18
C ARG A 42 6.40 6.38 -0.90
N HIS A 43 5.54 5.90 -1.80
CA HIS A 43 4.10 5.92 -1.60
C HIS A 43 3.72 5.20 -0.31
N GLU A 44 4.22 3.98 -0.10
CA GLU A 44 3.99 3.20 1.12
C GLU A 44 4.51 3.90 2.38
N LEU A 45 5.71 4.49 2.32
CA LEU A 45 6.30 5.23 3.44
C LEU A 45 5.66 6.62 3.67
N SER A 46 4.79 7.08 2.78
CA SER A 46 4.13 8.39 2.87
C SER A 46 2.74 8.34 3.47
N TYR A 47 2.27 7.16 3.90
CA TYR A 47 0.93 7.00 4.43
C TYR A 47 0.66 7.93 5.62
N ASP A 48 -0.46 8.66 5.54
CA ASP A 48 -0.99 9.61 6.53
C ASP A 48 -0.03 10.72 7.01
N LYS A 49 1.11 10.94 6.35
CA LYS A 49 2.07 12.02 6.70
C LYS A 49 1.64 13.41 6.25
N PHE A 50 0.52 13.52 5.54
CA PHE A 50 0.02 14.80 5.01
C PHE A 50 -0.84 15.58 6.02
N TYR A 51 -1.24 14.96 7.14
CA TYR A 51 -1.93 15.67 8.22
C TYR A 51 -0.94 16.50 9.05
N ALA A 52 -1.34 17.71 9.46
CA ALA A 52 -0.48 18.61 10.22
C ALA A 52 -0.03 18.04 11.58
N LYS A 53 -0.84 17.16 12.18
CA LYS A 53 -0.60 16.52 13.49
C LYS A 53 -0.26 15.03 13.39
N SER A 54 0.17 14.54 12.22
CA SER A 54 0.29 13.09 11.94
C SER A 54 1.17 12.32 12.95
N ASP A 55 2.17 12.98 13.53
CA ASP A 55 3.10 12.45 14.53
C ASP A 55 2.50 12.36 15.95
N ARG A 56 1.37 13.02 16.18
CA ARG A 56 0.70 13.15 17.47
C ARG A 56 -0.70 12.53 17.51
N ILE A 57 -1.20 12.05 16.36
CA ILE A 57 -2.46 11.31 16.27
C ILE A 57 -2.17 9.83 16.54
N TYR A 58 -2.90 9.26 17.49
CA TYR A 58 -2.83 7.84 17.84
C TYR A 58 -4.19 7.19 17.71
N ARG A 59 -4.23 5.98 17.18
CA ARG A 59 -5.43 5.13 17.15
C ARG A 59 -5.40 4.15 18.31
N ALA A 60 -6.47 4.09 19.08
CA ALA A 60 -6.66 3.09 20.11
C ALA A 60 -6.85 1.69 19.49
N ALA A 61 -6.19 0.69 20.06
CA ALA A 61 -6.14 -0.69 19.59
C ALA A 61 -6.57 -1.60 20.75
N LEU A 62 -7.70 -2.28 20.58
CA LEU A 62 -8.25 -3.19 21.57
C LEU A 62 -7.46 -4.51 21.57
N GLU A 63 -7.02 -4.94 22.74
CA GLU A 63 -6.57 -6.29 23.01
C GLU A 63 -7.35 -6.82 24.21
N TYR A 64 -8.03 -7.95 24.02
CA TYR A 64 -8.77 -8.59 25.10
C TYR A 64 -8.50 -10.09 25.14
N SER A 65 -8.70 -10.67 26.32
CA SER A 65 -8.65 -12.10 26.55
C SER A 65 -9.90 -12.54 27.27
N PHE A 66 -10.60 -13.52 26.70
CA PHE A 66 -11.69 -14.25 27.34
C PHE A 66 -11.41 -15.75 27.24
N GLY A 67 -11.39 -16.46 28.37
CA GLY A 67 -11.18 -17.92 28.39
C GLY A 67 -9.82 -18.36 27.81
N GLY A 68 -8.81 -17.49 27.87
CA GLY A 68 -7.44 -17.74 27.40
C GLY A 68 -7.18 -17.48 25.91
N GLN A 69 -8.19 -17.07 25.14
CA GLN A 69 -7.99 -16.63 23.75
C GLN A 69 -7.76 -15.12 23.70
N VAL A 70 -6.62 -14.71 23.14
CA VAL A 70 -6.27 -13.30 22.95
C VAL A 70 -6.71 -12.85 21.55
N VAL A 71 -7.50 -11.78 21.50
CA VAL A 71 -7.94 -11.14 20.26
C VAL A 71 -7.44 -9.70 20.24
N LYS A 72 -7.00 -9.25 19.06
CA LYS A 72 -6.49 -7.90 18.81
C LYS A 72 -7.23 -7.27 17.64
N THR A 73 -7.84 -6.12 17.85
CA THR A 73 -8.60 -5.41 16.83
C THR A 73 -8.48 -3.90 16.99
N SER A 74 -8.77 -3.16 15.92
CA SER A 74 -8.66 -1.70 15.85
C SER A 74 -9.89 -0.94 16.37
N VAL A 75 -10.93 -1.67 16.77
CA VAL A 75 -12.20 -1.10 17.22
C VAL A 75 -12.22 -0.79 18.71
N SER A 76 -13.16 0.06 19.11
CA SER A 76 -13.30 0.65 20.43
C SER A 76 -14.77 1.00 20.71
N PRO A 77 -15.14 1.15 22.00
CA PRO A 77 -16.47 1.56 22.42
C PRO A 77 -16.71 3.05 22.29
N THR A 78 -18.00 3.40 22.30
CA THR A 78 -18.44 4.79 22.40
C THR A 78 -17.94 5.47 23.67
N ALA A 79 -17.75 4.73 24.78
CA ALA A 79 -17.28 5.24 26.06
C ALA A 79 -15.79 5.59 26.11
N LEU A 80 -14.96 4.99 25.25
CA LEU A 80 -13.51 5.14 25.36
C LEU A 80 -13.07 6.60 25.24
N LEU A 81 -13.44 7.28 24.15
CA LEU A 81 -13.01 8.65 23.88
C LEU A 81 -13.44 9.64 24.98
N PRO A 82 -14.73 9.74 25.37
CA PRO A 82 -15.14 10.63 26.46
C PRO A 82 -14.45 10.34 27.79
N SER A 83 -14.20 9.06 28.11
CA SER A 83 -13.48 8.68 29.33
C SER A 83 -12.03 9.11 29.30
N LEU A 84 -11.37 9.08 28.14
CA LEU A 84 -10.00 9.56 28.00
C LEU A 84 -9.91 11.08 28.15
N GLU A 85 -10.75 11.84 27.43
CA GLU A 85 -10.77 13.31 27.48
C GLU A 85 -11.11 13.84 28.88
N LYS A 86 -12.01 13.15 29.61
CA LYS A 86 -12.40 13.56 30.97
C LYS A 86 -11.30 13.32 32.02
N ASN A 87 -10.52 12.24 31.88
CA ASN A 87 -9.61 11.78 32.95
C ASN A 87 -8.13 12.09 32.69
N PHE A 88 -7.75 12.42 31.45
CA PHE A 88 -6.35 12.62 31.06
C PHE A 88 -6.18 13.94 30.29
N ALA A 89 -5.56 14.93 30.94
CA ALA A 89 -5.25 16.22 30.33
C ALA A 89 -4.22 16.11 29.18
N GLU A 90 -3.51 14.98 29.09
CA GLU A 90 -2.60 14.67 27.99
C GLU A 90 -3.32 14.44 26.64
N VAL A 91 -4.64 14.22 26.66
CA VAL A 91 -5.48 14.04 25.46
C VAL A 91 -6.09 15.39 25.09
N GLU A 92 -5.64 15.99 23.98
CA GLU A 92 -6.11 17.32 23.55
C GLU A 92 -7.52 17.27 22.95
N THR A 93 -7.78 16.25 22.13
CA THR A 93 -9.04 16.00 21.45
C THR A 93 -9.00 14.61 20.83
N GLY A 94 -10.15 14.03 20.52
CA GLY A 94 -10.22 12.87 19.64
C GLY A 94 -11.47 12.82 18.79
N VAL A 95 -11.56 11.76 17.98
CA VAL A 95 -12.65 11.52 17.04
C VAL A 95 -12.90 10.01 16.97
N ARG A 96 -14.17 9.61 16.99
CA ARG A 96 -14.59 8.26 16.59
C ARG A 96 -14.94 8.27 15.12
N VAL A 97 -14.46 7.26 14.41
CA VAL A 97 -14.75 7.01 13.00
C VAL A 97 -15.40 5.62 12.88
N TYR A 98 -16.41 5.52 12.05
CA TYR A 98 -17.11 4.28 11.76
C TYR A 98 -17.19 4.04 10.26
N ASN A 99 -16.73 2.87 9.82
CA ASN A 99 -16.92 2.39 8.46
C ASN A 99 -17.93 1.24 8.43
N PRO A 100 -19.25 1.52 8.35
CA PRO A 100 -20.24 0.46 8.14
C PRO A 100 -20.15 -0.17 6.74
N SER A 101 -19.56 0.55 5.78
CA SER A 101 -19.47 0.09 4.39
C SER A 101 -18.53 -1.11 4.21
N ALA A 102 -17.70 -1.42 5.21
CA ALA A 102 -16.93 -2.66 5.25
C ALA A 102 -17.83 -3.92 5.26
N TRP A 103 -19.05 -3.80 5.79
CA TRP A 103 -20.00 -4.91 5.95
C TRP A 103 -21.13 -4.85 4.93
N ARG A 104 -21.59 -3.64 4.61
CA ARG A 104 -22.75 -3.42 3.74
C ARG A 104 -22.65 -2.09 3.03
N SER A 105 -22.75 -2.12 1.70
CA SER A 105 -22.86 -0.90 0.89
C SER A 105 -24.12 -0.09 1.21
N TYR A 106 -24.06 1.19 0.91
CA TYR A 106 -25.16 2.14 1.07
C TYR A 106 -25.80 2.44 -0.27
N ILE A 107 -27.12 2.41 -0.34
CA ILE A 107 -27.84 2.88 -1.52
C ILE A 107 -28.02 4.38 -1.36
N VAL A 108 -27.43 5.15 -2.27
CA VAL A 108 -27.48 6.62 -2.29
C VAL A 108 -28.19 7.09 -3.54
N ARG A 109 -29.19 7.97 -3.35
CA ARG A 109 -30.01 8.53 -4.43
C ARG A 109 -30.01 10.04 -4.41
N HIS A 110 -29.91 10.65 -5.58
CA HIS A 110 -30.25 12.04 -5.84
C HIS A 110 -31.04 12.13 -7.14
N GLU A 111 -32.30 12.56 -7.08
CA GLU A 111 -33.19 12.57 -8.25
C GLU A 111 -33.21 11.18 -8.94
N ASP A 112 -32.87 11.11 -10.23
CA ASP A 112 -32.81 9.88 -11.02
C ASP A 112 -31.49 9.08 -10.83
N ASN A 113 -30.49 9.67 -10.18
CA ASN A 113 -29.19 9.03 -9.95
C ASN A 113 -29.26 8.14 -8.70
N LEU A 114 -29.15 6.82 -8.89
CA LEU A 114 -29.17 5.82 -7.83
C LEU A 114 -27.92 4.93 -7.94
N PHE A 115 -27.11 4.89 -6.89
CA PHE A 115 -25.91 4.05 -6.87
C PHE A 115 -25.74 3.32 -5.54
N GLU A 116 -25.07 2.18 -5.62
CA GLU A 116 -24.55 1.46 -4.46
C GLU A 116 -23.13 1.98 -4.14
N GLU A 117 -22.93 2.50 -2.94
CA GLU A 117 -21.71 3.14 -2.47
C GLU A 117 -21.06 2.32 -1.35
N SER A 118 -19.77 2.02 -1.49
CA SER A 118 -19.01 1.19 -0.54
C SER A 118 -18.02 1.98 0.32
N LYS A 119 -18.07 3.31 0.28
CA LYS A 119 -17.15 4.22 0.99
C LYS A 119 -17.91 5.29 1.80
N PHE A 120 -18.99 4.89 2.46
CA PHE A 120 -19.76 5.75 3.36
C PHE A 120 -19.29 5.55 4.81
N TYR A 121 -18.73 6.61 5.40
CA TYR A 121 -18.17 6.62 6.75
C TYR A 121 -18.99 7.57 7.64
N TYR A 122 -18.85 7.42 8.95
CA TYR A 122 -19.36 8.36 9.95
C TYR A 122 -18.23 8.83 10.85
N ALA A 123 -18.25 10.11 11.25
CA ALA A 123 -17.29 10.63 12.22
C ALA A 123 -17.89 11.69 13.16
N ASP A 124 -17.30 11.82 14.34
CA ASP A 124 -17.64 12.90 15.29
C ASP A 124 -17.32 14.29 14.68
N SER A 125 -17.93 15.34 15.23
CA SER A 125 -17.74 16.71 14.73
C SER A 125 -16.30 17.24 14.82
N THR A 126 -15.49 16.65 15.70
CA THR A 126 -14.06 16.96 15.91
C THR A 126 -13.14 16.38 14.84
N PHE A 127 -13.69 15.74 13.79
CA PHE A 127 -12.91 15.12 12.72
C PHE A 127 -11.86 16.07 12.11
N PHE A 128 -12.22 17.32 11.85
CA PHE A 128 -11.31 18.32 11.28
C PHE A 128 -10.27 18.85 12.26
N ASP A 129 -10.55 18.79 13.56
CA ASP A 129 -9.61 19.19 14.62
C ASP A 129 -8.48 18.16 14.77
N VAL A 130 -8.80 16.89 14.55
CA VAL A 130 -7.86 15.76 14.55
C VAL A 130 -7.15 15.65 13.21
N PHE A 131 -7.91 15.45 12.12
CA PHE A 131 -7.41 15.33 10.76
C PHE A 131 -7.53 16.67 10.06
N SER A 132 -6.42 17.40 9.96
CA SER A 132 -6.35 18.77 9.43
C SER A 132 -6.64 18.88 7.92
N ILE A 133 -7.81 18.42 7.48
CA ILE A 133 -8.31 18.44 6.11
C ILE A 133 -9.02 19.77 5.87
N THR A 134 -8.74 20.41 4.73
CA THR A 134 -9.37 21.68 4.34
C THR A 134 -10.67 21.42 3.58
N LEU A 135 -11.76 22.08 3.97
CA LEU A 135 -12.99 22.10 3.19
C LEU A 135 -12.82 23.01 1.96
N LEU A 136 -13.24 22.52 0.80
CA LEU A 136 -13.40 23.32 -0.41
C LEU A 136 -14.63 24.21 -0.32
N ALA A 137 -15.68 23.74 0.37
CA ALA A 137 -16.90 24.49 0.64
C ALA A 137 -17.57 23.99 1.94
N GLY A 138 -18.26 24.87 2.67
CA GLY A 138 -18.90 24.59 3.96
C GLY A 138 -18.12 25.13 5.16
N ASP A 139 -18.60 24.85 6.38
CA ASP A 139 -17.97 25.28 7.64
C ASP A 139 -17.55 24.06 8.47
N GLN A 140 -16.25 23.97 8.78
CA GLN A 140 -15.65 22.84 9.51
C GLN A 140 -16.26 22.61 10.89
N GLN A 141 -16.72 23.67 11.58
CA GLN A 141 -17.26 23.54 12.94
C GLN A 141 -18.69 23.01 12.98
N THR A 142 -19.43 23.17 11.88
CA THR A 142 -20.86 22.82 11.81
C THR A 142 -21.12 21.63 10.89
N ALA A 143 -20.21 21.29 9.98
CA ALA A 143 -20.46 20.31 8.92
C ALA A 143 -20.88 18.92 9.41
N LEU A 144 -20.37 18.44 10.55
CA LEU A 144 -20.70 17.11 11.11
C LEU A 144 -21.46 17.18 12.45
N LYS A 145 -21.94 18.35 12.86
CA LYS A 145 -22.54 18.54 14.18
C LYS A 145 -23.98 18.03 14.25
N GLU A 146 -24.80 18.38 13.26
CA GLU A 146 -26.21 18.00 13.22
C GLU A 146 -26.39 16.57 12.67
N PRO A 147 -27.38 15.81 13.17
CA PRO A 147 -27.69 14.50 12.63
C PRO A 147 -28.14 14.60 11.17
N TYR A 148 -27.84 13.59 10.39
CA TYR A 148 -28.11 13.52 8.95
C TYR A 148 -27.45 14.62 8.13
N SER A 149 -26.33 15.16 8.61
CA SER A 149 -25.41 15.91 7.76
C SER A 149 -24.41 14.96 7.08
N VAL A 150 -23.97 15.33 5.87
CA VAL A 150 -22.96 14.57 5.12
C VAL A 150 -21.99 15.50 4.41
N ILE A 151 -20.72 15.11 4.41
CA ILE A 151 -19.67 15.72 3.61
C ILE A 151 -19.35 14.79 2.46
N VAL A 152 -19.15 15.35 1.27
CA VAL A 152 -18.83 14.58 0.06
C VAL A 152 -17.47 14.97 -0.49
N THR A 153 -16.79 14.03 -1.13
CA THR A 153 -15.58 14.32 -1.91
C THR A 153 -15.91 14.99 -3.25
N LYS A 154 -14.93 15.62 -3.86
CA LYS A 154 -15.07 16.34 -5.14
C LYS A 154 -15.56 15.44 -6.28
N SER A 155 -15.01 14.24 -6.40
CA SER A 155 -15.46 13.26 -7.40
C SER A 155 -16.91 12.82 -7.18
N THR A 156 -17.29 12.60 -5.92
CA THR A 156 -18.66 12.26 -5.52
C THR A 156 -19.64 13.39 -5.79
N ALA A 157 -19.29 14.62 -5.43
CA ALA A 157 -20.12 15.78 -5.74
C ALA A 157 -20.37 15.90 -7.26
N LYS A 158 -19.33 15.67 -8.07
CA LYS A 158 -19.47 15.67 -9.53
C LYS A 158 -20.34 14.52 -10.05
N LYS A 159 -20.27 13.34 -9.43
CA LYS A 159 -21.08 12.16 -9.78
C LYS A 159 -22.57 12.42 -9.60
N TYR A 160 -22.97 13.09 -8.52
CA TYR A 160 -24.39 13.31 -8.20
C TYR A 160 -24.95 14.65 -8.67
N PHE A 161 -24.14 15.72 -8.65
CA PHE A 161 -24.60 17.09 -8.89
C PHE A 161 -23.96 17.73 -10.13
N GLY A 162 -23.09 17.01 -10.86
CA GLY A 162 -22.42 17.53 -12.05
C GLY A 162 -21.50 18.71 -11.72
N ASN A 163 -21.83 19.90 -12.23
CA ASN A 163 -21.08 21.14 -11.95
C ASN A 163 -21.84 22.09 -11.00
N GLU A 164 -22.97 21.65 -10.45
CA GLU A 164 -23.76 22.45 -9.51
C GLU A 164 -23.13 22.45 -8.11
N ASP A 165 -23.41 23.49 -7.33
CA ASP A 165 -22.97 23.56 -5.93
C ASP A 165 -23.67 22.45 -5.12
N PRO A 166 -22.91 21.53 -4.49
CA PRO A 166 -23.49 20.45 -3.72
C PRO A 166 -24.05 20.91 -2.36
N LEU A 167 -23.64 22.07 -1.83
CA LEU A 167 -24.02 22.49 -0.48
C LEU A 167 -25.54 22.71 -0.33
N GLY A 168 -26.08 22.24 0.79
CA GLY A 168 -27.50 22.33 1.13
C GLY A 168 -28.41 21.38 0.36
N LYS A 169 -27.90 20.64 -0.63
CA LYS A 169 -28.67 19.63 -1.35
C LYS A 169 -28.87 18.38 -0.51
N VAL A 170 -29.91 17.62 -0.85
CA VAL A 170 -30.29 16.39 -0.14
C VAL A 170 -29.91 15.16 -0.95
N LEU A 171 -29.27 14.21 -0.27
CA LEU A 171 -29.04 12.85 -0.71
C LEU A 171 -29.91 11.89 0.09
N ILE A 172 -30.60 10.98 -0.58
CA ILE A 172 -31.38 9.94 0.10
C ILE A 172 -30.47 8.72 0.27
N VAL A 173 -30.09 8.44 1.52
CA VAL A 173 -29.15 7.39 1.92
C VAL A 173 -29.92 6.32 2.68
N ASN A 174 -30.08 5.11 2.11
CA ASN A 174 -30.86 4.01 2.68
C ASN A 174 -32.23 4.46 3.24
N ASP A 175 -33.01 5.17 2.41
CA ASP A 175 -34.34 5.72 2.74
C ASP A 175 -34.34 6.86 3.79
N ARG A 176 -33.20 7.52 4.05
CA ARG A 176 -33.12 8.72 4.91
C ARG A 176 -32.50 9.91 4.19
N ASP A 177 -33.03 11.09 4.47
CA ASP A 177 -32.54 12.34 3.88
C ASP A 177 -31.29 12.84 4.62
N TYR A 178 -30.18 12.98 3.90
CA TYR A 178 -28.95 13.59 4.38
C TYR A 178 -28.70 14.91 3.64
N THR A 179 -28.41 15.97 4.38
CA THR A 179 -28.07 17.27 3.80
C THR A 179 -26.57 17.40 3.62
N VAL A 180 -26.13 17.80 2.43
CA VAL A 180 -24.72 18.05 2.14
C VAL A 180 -24.28 19.35 2.81
N THR A 181 -23.38 19.25 3.77
CA THR A 181 -22.92 20.39 4.61
C THR A 181 -21.46 20.76 4.36
N GLY A 182 -20.74 19.95 3.59
CA GLY A 182 -19.35 20.21 3.25
C GLY A 182 -18.90 19.51 1.99
N LEU A 183 -17.88 20.07 1.36
CA LEU A 183 -17.18 19.53 0.21
C LEU A 183 -15.68 19.49 0.52
N ILE A 184 -15.04 18.33 0.36
CA ILE A 184 -13.57 18.18 0.45
C ILE A 184 -12.98 17.76 -0.89
N ASP A 185 -11.66 17.88 -1.04
CA ASP A 185 -10.97 17.22 -2.15
C ASP A 185 -10.99 15.69 -1.97
N ASP A 186 -10.72 14.95 -3.04
CA ASP A 186 -10.64 13.48 -2.95
C ASP A 186 -9.52 13.04 -2.00
N MET A 187 -9.77 12.01 -1.20
CA MET A 187 -8.77 11.50 -0.25
C MET A 187 -7.52 11.01 -1.01
N PRO A 188 -6.30 11.40 -0.58
CA PRO A 188 -5.08 10.92 -1.20
C PRO A 188 -5.00 9.38 -1.17
N GLY A 189 -4.46 8.74 -2.20
CA GLY A 189 -4.33 7.27 -2.25
C GLY A 189 -3.45 6.65 -1.16
N ASN A 190 -2.69 7.47 -0.43
CA ASN A 190 -1.88 7.13 0.73
C ASN A 190 -2.53 7.57 2.06
N ALA A 191 -3.86 7.70 2.11
CA ALA A 191 -4.60 7.87 3.36
C ALA A 191 -5.12 6.52 3.87
N THR A 192 -5.04 6.26 5.17
CA THR A 192 -5.68 5.06 5.77
C THR A 192 -7.20 5.17 5.70
N LEU A 193 -7.75 6.37 5.90
CA LEU A 193 -9.18 6.62 5.79
C LEU A 193 -9.56 6.98 4.34
N GLN A 194 -10.15 6.01 3.62
CA GLN A 194 -10.57 6.13 2.22
C GLN A 194 -12.09 6.22 2.12
N PHE A 195 -12.66 7.42 2.29
CA PHE A 195 -14.10 7.65 2.24
C PHE A 195 -14.49 8.60 1.09
N ASP A 196 -15.70 8.39 0.56
CA ASP A 196 -16.35 9.24 -0.44
C ASP A 196 -17.45 10.11 0.19
N PHE A 197 -18.05 9.59 1.26
CA PHE A 197 -19.04 10.27 2.09
C PHE A 197 -18.64 10.17 3.56
N LEU A 198 -18.76 11.29 4.29
CA LEU A 198 -18.56 11.36 5.73
C LEU A 198 -19.80 11.94 6.39
N GLY A 199 -20.64 11.07 6.96
CA GLY A 199 -21.83 11.45 7.70
C GLY A 199 -21.54 11.84 9.15
N SER A 200 -22.39 12.66 9.75
CA SER A 200 -22.31 12.94 11.19
C SER A 200 -22.52 11.68 12.02
N PHE A 201 -21.63 11.41 12.98
CA PHE A 201 -21.78 10.32 13.95
C PHE A 201 -23.09 10.41 14.75
N HIS A 202 -23.63 11.62 14.98
CA HIS A 202 -24.93 11.82 15.63
C HIS A 202 -26.12 11.28 14.83
N SER A 203 -25.94 10.97 13.54
CA SER A 203 -26.95 10.27 12.73
C SER A 203 -27.18 8.84 13.26
N LEU A 204 -26.13 8.23 13.83
CA LEU A 204 -26.18 6.89 14.41
C LEU A 204 -26.89 6.93 15.77
N ARG A 205 -27.55 5.82 16.13
CA ARG A 205 -28.14 5.65 17.46
C ARG A 205 -27.06 5.77 18.56
N ALA A 206 -25.91 5.16 18.33
CA ALA A 206 -24.77 5.18 19.24
C ALA A 206 -24.13 6.56 19.45
N GLY A 207 -24.35 7.52 18.53
CA GLY A 207 -23.94 8.91 18.71
C GLY A 207 -24.91 9.75 19.54
N ARG A 208 -26.07 9.20 19.91
CA ARG A 208 -27.14 9.90 20.64
C ARG A 208 -27.47 9.27 22.00
N GLU A 209 -27.10 8.01 22.19
CA GLU A 209 -27.27 7.30 23.46
C GLU A 209 -26.07 7.51 24.39
N GLU A 210 -26.27 7.18 25.66
CA GLU A 210 -25.20 7.21 26.66
C GLU A 210 -24.03 6.32 26.21
N PRO A 211 -22.77 6.78 26.36
CA PRO A 211 -21.62 5.98 25.98
C PRO A 211 -21.54 4.68 26.80
N ILE A 212 -21.33 3.57 26.11
CA ILE A 212 -21.23 2.22 26.70
C ILE A 212 -19.88 1.58 26.41
N TRP A 213 -19.35 0.84 27.39
CA TRP A 213 -18.10 0.10 27.25
C TRP A 213 -18.24 -1.17 26.41
N TRP A 214 -19.41 -1.81 26.45
CA TRP A 214 -19.67 -3.05 25.71
C TRP A 214 -20.17 -2.78 24.29
N SER A 215 -19.35 -2.04 23.52
CA SER A 215 -19.51 -1.84 22.08
C SER A 215 -18.12 -1.86 21.44
N ALA A 216 -17.92 -2.61 20.36
CA ALA A 216 -16.59 -2.73 19.74
C ALA A 216 -16.73 -2.56 18.22
N ASN A 217 -17.16 -1.39 17.79
CA ASN A 217 -17.52 -1.14 16.39
C ASN A 217 -16.81 0.08 15.78
N TYR A 218 -16.16 0.93 16.59
CA TYR A 218 -15.69 2.26 16.15
C TYR A 218 -14.18 2.36 16.26
N GLN A 219 -13.51 3.07 15.36
CA GLN A 219 -12.10 3.40 15.51
C GLN A 219 -11.98 4.74 16.23
N THR A 220 -11.30 4.76 17.38
CA THR A 220 -11.03 6.00 18.13
C THR A 220 -9.63 6.50 17.83
N PHE A 221 -9.53 7.73 17.33
CA PHE A 221 -8.28 8.46 17.16
C PHE A 221 -8.20 9.59 18.18
N VAL A 222 -7.03 9.78 18.78
CA VAL A 222 -6.78 10.82 19.79
C VAL A 222 -5.52 11.60 19.41
N VAL A 223 -5.58 12.92 19.60
CA VAL A 223 -4.42 13.81 19.54
C VAL A 223 -3.82 13.92 20.93
N ILE A 224 -2.56 13.57 21.05
CA ILE A 224 -1.83 13.58 22.33
C ILE A 224 -0.89 14.78 22.40
N ASP A 225 -0.76 15.40 23.57
CA ASP A 225 0.21 16.48 23.83
C ASP A 225 1.63 16.03 23.42
N GLY A 226 2.38 16.89 22.72
CA GLY A 226 3.70 16.55 22.18
C GLY A 226 4.76 16.22 23.24
N ASN A 227 4.54 16.63 24.49
CA ASN A 227 5.42 16.34 25.63
C ASN A 227 4.93 15.14 26.46
N ALA A 228 3.76 14.59 26.18
CA ALA A 228 3.21 13.47 26.93
C ALA A 228 3.89 12.15 26.57
N ASN A 229 4.06 11.29 27.57
CA ASN A 229 4.59 9.95 27.39
C ASN A 229 3.43 8.96 27.12
N ILE A 230 3.38 8.41 25.91
CA ILE A 230 2.31 7.51 25.48
C ILE A 230 2.23 6.22 26.32
N ASP A 231 3.36 5.68 26.78
CA ASP A 231 3.37 4.47 27.62
C ASP A 231 2.75 4.76 29.00
N SER A 232 2.98 5.96 29.53
CA SER A 232 2.35 6.43 30.77
C SER A 232 0.84 6.55 30.61
N LEU A 233 0.37 7.20 29.53
CA LEU A 233 -1.06 7.31 29.21
C LEU A 233 -1.69 5.92 29.02
N THR A 234 -1.01 5.02 28.31
CA THR A 234 -1.46 3.63 28.08
C THR A 234 -1.64 2.90 29.41
N ARG A 235 -0.67 2.99 30.34
CA ARG A 235 -0.81 2.36 31.67
C ARG A 235 -1.95 2.96 32.48
N LYS A 236 -2.08 4.29 32.53
CA LYS A 236 -3.15 4.97 33.28
C LYS A 236 -4.53 4.66 32.69
N GLY A 237 -4.67 4.70 31.37
CA GLY A 237 -5.89 4.37 30.65
C GLY A 237 -6.32 2.93 30.91
N ASN A 238 -5.40 1.97 30.82
CA ASN A 238 -5.71 0.56 31.09
C ASN A 238 -6.06 0.30 32.57
N ALA A 239 -5.50 1.06 33.51
CA ALA A 239 -5.92 1.01 34.91
C ALA A 239 -7.37 1.53 35.10
N LEU A 240 -7.75 2.59 34.39
CA LEU A 240 -9.13 3.10 34.36
C LEU A 240 -10.08 2.05 33.76
N ILE A 241 -9.77 1.51 32.58
CA ILE A 241 -10.60 0.51 31.89
C ILE A 241 -10.80 -0.73 32.76
N LYS A 242 -9.73 -1.23 33.40
CA LYS A 242 -9.83 -2.35 34.34
C LYS A 242 -10.79 -2.06 35.50
N LYS A 243 -10.83 -0.82 35.98
CA LYS A 243 -11.75 -0.40 37.05
C LYS A 243 -13.19 -0.32 36.55
N GLU A 244 -13.42 0.28 35.38
CA GLU A 244 -14.75 0.43 34.78
C GLU A 244 -15.38 -0.93 34.42
N LEU A 245 -14.56 -1.88 33.94
CA LEU A 245 -15.00 -3.22 33.53
C LEU A 245 -14.88 -4.29 34.62
N ALA A 246 -14.54 -3.92 35.86
CA ALA A 246 -14.25 -4.87 36.94
C ALA A 246 -15.43 -5.83 37.25
N SER A 247 -16.67 -5.37 37.06
CA SER A 247 -17.88 -6.18 37.26
C SER A 247 -18.20 -7.12 36.09
N GLU A 248 -17.62 -6.90 34.92
CA GLU A 248 -17.86 -7.68 33.70
C GLU A 248 -16.74 -8.70 33.46
N LEU A 249 -15.52 -8.41 33.91
CA LEU A 249 -14.35 -9.28 33.80
C LEU A 249 -14.30 -10.29 34.97
N THR A 250 -15.11 -11.34 34.90
CA THR A 250 -15.26 -12.30 36.01
C THR A 250 -14.35 -13.54 35.92
N GLY A 251 -13.79 -13.86 34.75
CA GLY A 251 -12.93 -15.02 34.56
C GLY A 251 -11.48 -14.78 35.00
N GLU A 252 -10.83 -15.83 35.49
CA GLU A 252 -9.40 -15.77 35.84
C GLU A 252 -8.56 -15.56 34.58
N GLY A 253 -7.83 -14.44 34.53
CA GLY A 253 -7.00 -14.07 33.37
C GLY A 253 -7.75 -13.27 32.30
N ASP A 254 -9.02 -12.94 32.50
CA ASP A 254 -9.76 -12.06 31.59
C ASP A 254 -9.25 -10.62 31.71
N TYR A 255 -9.05 -9.98 30.57
CA TYR A 255 -8.67 -8.57 30.54
C TYR A 255 -9.15 -7.90 29.26
N VAL A 256 -9.32 -6.59 29.35
CA VAL A 256 -9.52 -5.68 28.22
C VAL A 256 -8.52 -4.55 28.39
N LYS A 257 -7.72 -4.29 27.36
CA LYS A 257 -6.77 -3.18 27.33
C LYS A 257 -6.77 -2.49 25.97
N TYR A 258 -6.40 -1.22 25.97
CA TYR A 258 -6.17 -0.42 24.80
C TYR A 258 -4.70 -0.02 24.71
N ASN A 259 -4.10 -0.33 23.58
CA ASN A 259 -2.79 0.18 23.17
C ASN A 259 -2.99 1.32 22.17
N TYR A 260 -1.97 2.15 21.95
CA TYR A 260 -2.09 3.31 21.07
C TYR A 260 -1.03 3.22 19.96
N THR A 261 -1.49 3.17 18.71
CA THR A 261 -0.64 3.10 17.52
C THR A 261 -0.63 4.47 16.84
N ARG A 262 0.55 5.03 16.56
CA ARG A 262 0.65 6.29 15.81
C ARG A 262 0.01 6.14 14.43
N LEU A 263 -0.69 7.17 13.97
CA LEU A 263 -1.38 7.18 12.69
C LEU A 263 -0.47 6.76 11.52
N THR A 264 0.75 7.31 11.46
CA THR A 264 1.73 7.00 10.41
C THR A 264 2.27 5.57 10.43
N ASP A 265 2.10 4.86 11.54
CA ASP A 265 2.60 3.49 11.72
C ASP A 265 1.51 2.44 11.42
N ILE A 266 0.23 2.83 11.36
CA ILE A 266 -0.90 1.92 11.15
C ILE A 266 -0.72 1.12 9.85
N HIS A 267 -0.44 1.80 8.74
CA HIS A 267 -0.35 1.15 7.43
C HIS A 267 0.78 0.13 7.30
N LEU A 268 1.89 0.25 8.03
CA LEU A 268 3.08 -0.60 7.82
C LEU A 268 3.46 -1.49 9.01
N TYR A 269 2.93 -1.19 10.19
CA TYR A 269 3.34 -1.82 11.45
C TYR A 269 2.16 -2.28 12.32
N SER A 270 0.91 -2.10 11.89
CA SER A 270 -0.23 -2.56 12.68
C SER A 270 -0.21 -4.09 12.82
N ASP A 271 -0.39 -4.55 14.05
CA ASP A 271 -0.44 -5.97 14.43
C ASP A 271 -1.85 -6.42 14.86
N VAL A 272 -2.86 -5.60 14.58
CA VAL A 272 -4.26 -5.85 14.92
C VAL A 272 -5.12 -6.00 13.66
N GLU A 273 -6.32 -6.54 13.81
CA GLU A 273 -7.28 -6.57 12.71
C GLU A 273 -7.78 -5.15 12.38
N GLU A 274 -7.50 -4.72 11.15
CA GLU A 274 -7.91 -3.42 10.60
C GLU A 274 -9.12 -3.58 9.68
N PRO A 275 -10.05 -2.62 9.65
CA PRO A 275 -11.19 -2.66 8.73
C PRO A 275 -10.78 -2.43 7.27
N VAL A 276 -9.53 -2.02 7.04
CA VAL A 276 -8.95 -1.78 5.71
C VAL A 276 -7.69 -2.61 5.57
N VAL A 277 -7.40 -3.06 4.35
CA VAL A 277 -6.17 -3.80 4.06
C VAL A 277 -4.97 -2.88 4.24
N VAL A 278 -4.17 -3.15 5.27
CA VAL A 278 -2.91 -2.45 5.55
C VAL A 278 -1.73 -3.15 4.87
N GLY A 279 -0.65 -2.41 4.64
CA GLY A 279 0.61 -2.94 4.15
C GLY A 279 1.45 -3.62 5.24
N ASP A 280 2.61 -4.13 4.85
CA ASP A 280 3.63 -4.65 5.77
C ASP A 280 4.99 -4.06 5.37
N ILE A 281 5.71 -3.49 6.35
CA ILE A 281 7.06 -2.94 6.16
C ILE A 281 8.02 -3.95 5.49
N LYS A 282 7.81 -5.26 5.67
CA LYS A 282 8.60 -6.30 5.02
C LYS A 282 8.58 -6.18 3.50
N TYR A 283 7.45 -5.80 2.89
CA TYR A 283 7.38 -5.61 1.44
C TYR A 283 8.22 -4.42 0.99
N VAL A 284 8.25 -3.34 1.79
CA VAL A 284 9.15 -2.20 1.54
C VAL A 284 10.62 -2.64 1.57
N TYR A 285 11.02 -3.47 2.55
CA TYR A 285 12.38 -4.00 2.60
C TYR A 285 12.71 -4.94 1.44
N ILE A 286 11.79 -5.84 1.07
CA ILE A 286 11.99 -6.76 -0.04
C ILE A 286 12.14 -5.98 -1.36
N PHE A 287 11.27 -5.02 -1.64
CA PHE A 287 11.34 -4.23 -2.87
C PHE A 287 12.55 -3.30 -2.89
N SER A 288 12.98 -2.77 -1.74
CA SER A 288 14.24 -2.02 -1.62
C SER A 288 15.45 -2.89 -1.95
N ALA A 289 15.49 -4.13 -1.44
CA ALA A 289 16.55 -5.08 -1.74
C ALA A 289 16.56 -5.47 -3.22
N ILE A 290 15.39 -5.73 -3.82
CA ILE A 290 15.26 -6.05 -5.25
C ILE A 290 15.75 -4.87 -6.11
N ALA A 291 15.34 -3.64 -5.81
CA ALA A 291 15.80 -2.45 -6.53
C ALA A 291 17.33 -2.32 -6.46
N LEU A 292 17.94 -2.53 -5.29
CA LEU A 292 19.39 -2.50 -5.14
C LEU A 292 20.08 -3.60 -5.96
N LEU A 293 19.57 -4.84 -5.92
CA LEU A 293 20.14 -5.97 -6.67
C LEU A 293 20.07 -5.77 -8.19
N ILE A 294 18.94 -5.26 -8.70
CA ILE A 294 18.77 -4.94 -10.13
C ILE A 294 19.74 -3.83 -10.55
N LEU A 295 19.89 -2.79 -9.73
CA LEU A 295 20.84 -1.72 -9.98
C LEU A 295 22.29 -2.23 -10.01
N LEU A 296 22.66 -3.12 -9.08
CA LEU A 296 23.97 -3.75 -9.06
C LEU A 296 24.21 -4.58 -10.32
N ILE A 297 23.23 -5.39 -10.77
CA ILE A 297 23.33 -6.14 -12.03
C ILE A 297 23.60 -5.20 -13.21
N ALA A 298 22.88 -4.09 -13.30
CA ALA A 298 23.04 -3.12 -14.38
C ALA A 298 24.43 -2.46 -14.38
N CYS A 299 24.92 -2.05 -13.20
CA CYS A 299 26.26 -1.48 -13.03
C CYS A 299 27.37 -2.50 -13.36
N ILE A 300 27.24 -3.74 -12.88
CA ILE A 300 28.21 -4.81 -13.15
C ILE A 300 28.25 -5.12 -14.65
N ASN A 301 27.10 -5.20 -15.31
CA ASN A 301 27.04 -5.41 -16.75
C ASN A 301 27.80 -4.31 -17.52
N TYR A 302 27.61 -3.05 -17.12
CA TYR A 302 28.35 -1.92 -17.70
C TYR A 302 29.86 -2.06 -17.51
N VAL A 303 30.31 -2.38 -16.28
CA VAL A 303 31.73 -2.59 -15.96
C VAL A 303 32.31 -3.73 -16.79
N ASN A 304 31.59 -4.84 -16.93
CA ASN A 304 31.99 -6.01 -17.69
C ASN A 304 32.20 -5.69 -19.17
N LEU A 305 31.23 -5.02 -19.80
CA LEU A 305 31.31 -4.61 -21.20
C LEU A 305 32.41 -3.55 -21.42
N ALA A 306 32.56 -2.61 -20.50
CA ALA A 306 33.61 -1.59 -20.57
C ALA A 306 35.01 -2.22 -20.49
N THR A 307 35.18 -3.21 -19.61
CA THR A 307 36.43 -3.95 -19.41
C THR A 307 36.75 -4.87 -20.60
N ALA A 308 35.75 -5.48 -21.24
CA ALA A 308 35.94 -6.31 -22.43
C ALA A 308 36.60 -5.54 -23.59
N ARG A 309 36.36 -4.23 -23.68
CA ARG A 309 36.95 -3.33 -24.69
C ARG A 309 38.18 -2.56 -24.19
N ALA A 310 38.70 -2.90 -23.01
CA ALA A 310 39.85 -2.22 -22.43
C ALA A 310 41.09 -2.32 -23.34
N VAL A 311 41.23 -3.38 -24.15
CA VAL A 311 42.36 -3.58 -25.07
C VAL A 311 42.40 -2.50 -26.15
N ASP A 312 41.28 -2.27 -26.82
CA ASP A 312 41.18 -1.27 -27.90
C ASP A 312 41.34 0.14 -27.34
N ARG A 313 40.71 0.42 -26.19
CA ARG A 313 40.83 1.72 -25.51
C ARG A 313 42.23 1.96 -24.95
N ALA A 314 42.93 0.91 -24.51
CA ALA A 314 44.29 1.05 -24.02
C ALA A 314 45.25 1.48 -25.14
N LYS A 315 45.06 1.01 -26.38
CA LYS A 315 45.87 1.47 -27.55
C LYS A 315 45.67 2.97 -27.79
N GLU A 316 44.42 3.42 -27.80
CA GLU A 316 44.06 4.83 -27.94
C GLU A 316 44.67 5.70 -26.83
N VAL A 317 44.57 5.26 -25.58
CA VAL A 317 45.13 5.95 -24.42
C VAL A 317 46.67 5.98 -24.45
N GLY A 318 47.31 4.90 -24.92
CA GLY A 318 48.75 4.83 -25.11
C GLY A 318 49.25 5.90 -26.08
N VAL A 319 48.60 6.03 -27.24
CA VAL A 319 48.92 7.07 -28.23
C VAL A 319 48.71 8.47 -27.64
N ARG A 320 47.59 8.72 -26.96
CA ARG A 320 47.30 10.04 -26.35
C ARG A 320 48.31 10.44 -25.28
N LYS A 321 48.76 9.49 -24.44
CA LYS A 321 49.80 9.77 -23.42
C LYS A 321 51.14 10.12 -24.05
N VAL A 322 51.50 9.48 -25.16
CA VAL A 322 52.74 9.80 -25.91
C VAL A 322 52.63 11.20 -26.53
N VAL A 323 51.44 11.62 -26.96
CA VAL A 323 51.15 12.97 -27.48
C VAL A 323 51.01 14.02 -26.35
N GLY A 324 51.13 13.63 -25.07
CA GLY A 324 51.18 14.56 -23.93
C GLY A 324 49.91 14.63 -23.07
N ALA A 325 48.92 13.75 -23.27
CA ALA A 325 47.74 13.72 -22.43
C ALA A 325 48.05 13.24 -20.99
N LEU A 326 47.63 14.01 -19.99
CA LEU A 326 47.79 13.68 -18.58
C LEU A 326 46.78 12.62 -18.12
N ARG A 327 47.16 11.83 -17.11
CA ARG A 327 46.30 10.77 -16.55
C ARG A 327 44.94 11.30 -16.09
N ASN A 328 44.91 12.47 -15.44
CA ASN A 328 43.68 13.07 -14.92
C ASN A 328 42.76 13.57 -16.05
N GLN A 329 43.32 14.02 -17.18
CA GLN A 329 42.53 14.44 -18.35
C GLN A 329 41.80 13.24 -18.97
N LEU A 330 42.51 12.11 -19.10
CA LEU A 330 41.93 10.87 -19.60
C LEU A 330 40.90 10.27 -18.65
N PHE A 331 41.15 10.34 -17.34
CA PHE A 331 40.19 9.91 -16.32
C PHE A 331 38.90 10.73 -16.38
N ALA A 332 39.01 12.07 -16.39
CA ALA A 332 37.86 12.97 -16.50
C ALA A 332 37.08 12.75 -17.81
N GLN A 333 37.77 12.46 -18.91
CA GLN A 333 37.12 12.10 -20.18
C GLN A 333 36.28 10.81 -20.04
N PHE A 334 36.83 9.73 -19.47
CA PHE A 334 36.09 8.47 -19.32
C PHE A 334 34.91 8.55 -18.35
N ILE A 335 35.04 9.32 -17.27
CA ILE A 335 33.92 9.63 -16.39
C ILE A 335 32.86 10.45 -17.13
N GLY A 336 33.27 11.45 -17.92
CA GLY A 336 32.37 12.22 -18.78
C GLY A 336 31.61 11.35 -19.80
N GLU A 337 32.28 10.40 -20.44
CA GLU A 337 31.64 9.42 -21.33
C GLU A 337 30.61 8.56 -20.59
N SER A 338 30.95 8.12 -19.37
CA SER A 338 30.05 7.30 -18.54
C SER A 338 28.83 8.12 -18.09
N LEU A 339 29.02 9.39 -17.71
CA LEU A 339 27.93 10.32 -17.39
C LEU A 339 26.98 10.50 -18.58
N VAL A 340 27.50 10.68 -19.80
CA VAL A 340 26.64 10.81 -20.98
C VAL A 340 25.82 9.54 -21.23
N ILE A 341 26.42 8.35 -21.08
CA ILE A 341 25.69 7.08 -21.23
C ILE A 341 24.63 6.93 -20.15
N THR A 342 24.95 7.20 -18.88
CA THR A 342 23.99 7.12 -17.77
C THR A 342 22.86 8.14 -17.92
N PHE A 343 23.15 9.35 -18.42
CA PHE A 343 22.14 10.35 -18.73
C PHE A 343 21.14 9.86 -19.78
N LEU A 344 21.65 9.28 -20.88
CA LEU A 344 20.80 8.71 -21.94
C LEU A 344 20.00 7.51 -21.43
N ALA A 345 20.60 6.68 -20.58
CA ALA A 345 19.92 5.56 -19.92
C ALA A 345 18.80 6.03 -18.99
N LEU A 346 19.04 7.09 -18.20
CA LEU A 346 18.03 7.70 -17.33
C LEU A 346 16.87 8.32 -18.15
N ALA A 347 17.19 9.02 -19.24
CA ALA A 347 16.17 9.55 -20.15
C ALA A 347 15.31 8.42 -20.73
N LEU A 348 15.93 7.32 -21.17
CA LEU A 348 15.22 6.12 -21.61
C LEU A 348 14.40 5.51 -20.46
N ALA A 349 14.93 5.46 -19.25
CA ALA A 349 14.25 4.92 -18.07
C ALA A 349 12.97 5.68 -17.74
N LEU A 350 12.98 7.01 -17.85
CA LEU A 350 11.78 7.84 -17.65
C LEU A 350 10.71 7.58 -18.72
N VAL A 351 11.12 7.39 -19.98
CA VAL A 351 10.19 7.01 -21.06
C VAL A 351 9.60 5.63 -20.80
N LEU A 352 10.43 4.65 -20.48
CA LEU A 352 9.99 3.29 -20.15
C LEU A 352 9.06 3.27 -18.93
N ALA A 353 9.41 3.98 -17.86
CA ALA A 353 8.60 4.10 -16.66
C ALA A 353 7.24 4.73 -16.98
N ARG A 354 7.18 5.77 -17.82
CA ARG A 354 5.92 6.40 -18.25
C ARG A 354 4.96 5.42 -18.93
N PHE A 355 5.48 4.54 -19.79
CA PHE A 355 4.68 3.52 -20.48
C PHE A 355 4.32 2.33 -19.59
N ALA A 356 5.19 1.97 -18.64
CA ALA A 356 4.95 0.88 -17.71
C ALA A 356 4.03 1.27 -16.53
N LEU A 357 3.92 2.56 -16.20
CA LEU A 357 3.20 3.05 -15.03
C LEU A 357 1.71 2.60 -14.98
N PRO A 358 0.92 2.63 -16.07
CA PRO A 358 -0.46 2.14 -16.03
C PRO A 358 -0.55 0.66 -15.66
N PHE A 359 0.26 -0.19 -16.31
CA PHE A 359 0.32 -1.62 -15.99
C PHE A 359 0.80 -1.88 -14.56
N PHE A 360 1.72 -1.05 -14.07
CA PHE A 360 2.21 -1.14 -12.69
C PHE A 360 1.14 -0.71 -11.68
N ASN A 361 0.35 0.31 -12.00
CA ASN A 361 -0.79 0.75 -11.20
C ASN A 361 -1.86 -0.33 -11.10
N ASP A 362 -2.20 -0.96 -12.23
CA ASP A 362 -3.16 -2.07 -12.27
C ASP A 362 -2.66 -3.26 -11.44
N LEU A 363 -1.37 -3.61 -11.56
CA LEU A 363 -0.77 -4.70 -10.82
C LEU A 363 -0.66 -4.42 -9.32
N SER A 364 -0.33 -3.18 -8.94
CA SER A 364 -0.13 -2.79 -7.54
C SER A 364 -1.42 -2.35 -6.84
N GLY A 365 -2.52 -2.15 -7.58
CA GLY A 365 -3.76 -1.57 -7.08
C GLY A 365 -3.57 -0.13 -6.59
N LYS A 366 -2.60 0.61 -7.14
CA LYS A 366 -2.27 1.98 -6.74
C LYS A 366 -2.54 2.97 -7.87
N SER A 367 -2.75 4.23 -7.53
CA SER A 367 -2.94 5.34 -8.48
C SER A 367 -1.71 6.25 -8.54
N LEU A 368 -0.55 5.68 -8.88
CA LEU A 368 0.69 6.47 -8.99
C LEU A 368 0.66 7.34 -10.24
N THR A 369 1.15 8.58 -10.12
CA THR A 369 1.07 9.57 -11.20
C THR A 369 2.45 10.00 -11.67
N MET A 370 2.56 10.39 -12.95
CA MET A 370 3.83 10.86 -13.51
C MET A 370 4.32 12.16 -12.84
N SER A 371 3.41 12.98 -12.30
CA SER A 371 3.77 14.20 -11.57
C SER A 371 4.62 13.89 -10.33
N GLN A 372 4.43 12.74 -9.68
CA GLN A 372 5.25 12.32 -8.54
C GLN A 372 6.71 12.09 -8.95
N LEU A 373 6.95 11.56 -10.15
CA LEU A 373 8.30 11.35 -10.71
C LEU A 373 9.01 12.67 -11.07
N LEU A 374 8.25 13.75 -11.29
CA LEU A 374 8.78 15.04 -11.73
C LEU A 374 8.92 16.08 -10.61
N THR A 375 8.76 15.68 -9.35
CA THR A 375 8.93 16.61 -8.23
C THR A 375 10.41 17.00 -8.05
N PRO A 376 10.71 18.22 -7.52
CA PRO A 376 12.08 18.69 -7.35
C PRO A 376 12.96 17.75 -6.51
N GLU A 377 12.37 17.08 -5.53
CA GLU A 377 13.04 16.09 -4.69
C GLU A 377 13.48 14.86 -5.49
N PHE A 378 12.60 14.33 -6.35
CA PHE A 378 12.95 13.22 -7.25
C PHE A 378 14.01 13.61 -8.27
N LEU A 379 14.01 14.85 -8.76
CA LEU A 379 15.06 15.33 -9.63
C LEU A 379 16.44 15.30 -8.95
N LEU A 380 16.50 15.62 -7.64
CA LEU A 380 17.72 15.50 -6.85
C LEU A 380 18.15 14.03 -6.71
N TYR A 381 17.22 13.12 -6.46
CA TYR A 381 17.52 11.68 -6.41
C TYR A 381 17.99 11.13 -7.76
N TYR A 382 17.42 11.60 -8.87
CA TYR A 382 17.88 11.24 -10.22
C TYR A 382 19.29 11.74 -10.49
N LEU A 383 19.59 12.98 -10.11
CA LEU A 383 20.92 13.54 -10.27
C LEU A 383 21.94 12.78 -9.41
N ALA A 384 21.62 12.52 -8.14
CA ALA A 384 22.46 11.76 -7.22
C ALA A 384 22.67 10.32 -7.72
N GLY A 385 21.61 9.64 -8.17
CA GLY A 385 21.66 8.30 -8.72
C GLY A 385 22.50 8.23 -10.00
N MET A 386 22.30 9.18 -10.93
CA MET A 386 23.08 9.29 -12.16
C MET A 386 24.58 9.45 -11.85
N ILE A 387 24.95 10.35 -10.94
CA ILE A 387 26.34 10.56 -10.54
C ILE A 387 26.89 9.29 -9.89
N SER A 388 26.15 8.68 -8.97
CA SER A 388 26.57 7.47 -8.26
C SER A 388 26.82 6.31 -9.22
N ILE A 389 25.91 6.07 -10.17
CA ILE A 389 26.04 5.02 -11.18
C ILE A 389 27.20 5.32 -12.13
N ALA A 390 27.33 6.54 -12.62
CA ALA A 390 28.42 6.92 -13.52
C ALA A 390 29.79 6.77 -12.84
N LEU A 391 29.88 7.08 -11.54
CA LEU A 391 31.08 6.86 -10.75
C LEU A 391 31.33 5.37 -10.51
N LEU A 392 30.36 4.61 -10.00
CA LEU A 392 30.53 3.18 -9.70
C LEU A 392 30.87 2.36 -10.95
N ALA A 393 30.13 2.60 -12.04
CA ALA A 393 30.28 1.85 -13.27
C ALA A 393 31.45 2.36 -14.14
N GLY A 394 31.73 3.66 -14.10
CA GLY A 394 32.78 4.31 -14.91
C GLY A 394 34.16 4.36 -14.25
N ALA A 395 34.25 4.41 -12.92
CA ALA A 395 35.52 4.58 -12.22
C ALA A 395 36.45 3.38 -12.43
N TYR A 396 35.94 2.14 -12.36
CA TYR A 396 36.79 0.96 -12.53
C TYR A 396 37.45 0.91 -13.92
N PRO A 397 36.71 0.99 -15.05
CA PRO A 397 37.32 1.08 -16.37
C PRO A 397 38.26 2.28 -16.52
N ALA A 398 37.88 3.45 -15.98
CA ALA A 398 38.71 4.65 -16.05
C ALA A 398 40.04 4.46 -15.31
N PHE A 399 40.06 3.90 -14.11
CA PHE A 399 41.29 3.60 -13.37
C PHE A 399 42.13 2.52 -14.05
N ALA A 400 41.49 1.42 -14.47
CA ALA A 400 42.17 0.30 -15.12
C ALA A 400 42.86 0.73 -16.42
N ILE A 401 42.18 1.51 -17.27
CA ILE A 401 42.68 1.92 -18.58
C ILE A 401 43.69 3.07 -18.47
N THR A 402 43.48 4.03 -17.56
CA THR A 402 44.41 5.15 -17.40
C THR A 402 45.69 4.80 -16.65
N ALA A 403 45.76 3.66 -15.96
CA ALA A 403 46.96 3.21 -15.25
C ALA A 403 48.05 2.61 -16.18
N PHE A 404 47.76 2.35 -17.46
CA PHE A 404 48.70 1.66 -18.35
C PHE A 404 49.93 2.49 -18.74
N LYS A 405 51.10 1.82 -18.81
CA LYS A 405 52.37 2.38 -19.28
C LYS A 405 52.49 2.24 -20.81
N PRO A 406 52.70 3.33 -21.58
CA PRO A 406 52.77 3.28 -23.05
C PRO A 406 53.80 2.29 -23.62
N VAL A 407 54.95 2.15 -22.93
CA VAL A 407 56.06 1.26 -23.34
C VAL A 407 55.65 -0.22 -23.40
N GLN A 408 54.75 -0.66 -22.53
CA GLN A 408 54.28 -2.06 -22.51
C GLN A 408 53.27 -2.35 -23.63
N MET A 409 52.53 -1.34 -24.07
CA MET A 409 51.52 -1.45 -25.13
C MET A 409 52.14 -1.52 -26.52
N LEU A 410 53.18 -0.73 -26.79
CA LEU A 410 53.86 -0.68 -28.09
C LEU A 410 54.72 -1.91 -28.39
N LYS A 411 55.14 -2.66 -27.35
CA LYS A 411 55.93 -3.91 -27.48
C LYS A 411 55.08 -5.17 -27.70
N GLY A 412 53.74 -5.07 -27.83
CA GLY A 412 52.86 -6.22 -28.08
C GLY A 412 52.68 -7.21 -26.91
N ASN A 413 53.38 -7.02 -25.78
CA ASN A 413 53.28 -7.85 -24.58
C ASN A 413 52.02 -7.53 -23.74
N PHE A 414 50.85 -7.59 -24.38
CA PHE A 414 49.57 -7.37 -23.72
C PHE A 414 49.21 -8.56 -22.83
N ARG A 415 49.61 -8.52 -21.56
CA ARG A 415 49.06 -9.42 -20.52
C ARG A 415 48.09 -8.62 -19.66
N SER A 416 46.81 -8.98 -19.69
CA SER A 416 45.83 -8.45 -18.72
C SER A 416 46.34 -8.74 -17.31
N SER A 417 46.34 -7.75 -16.42
CA SER A 417 46.75 -7.98 -15.03
C SER A 417 45.87 -9.06 -14.39
N GLY A 418 46.47 -10.05 -13.72
CA GLY A 418 45.72 -11.16 -13.11
C GLY A 418 44.62 -10.70 -12.16
N ARG A 419 44.84 -9.58 -11.44
CA ARG A 419 43.83 -8.93 -10.58
C ARG A 419 42.61 -8.41 -11.36
N GLY A 420 42.78 -7.85 -12.55
CA GLY A 420 41.66 -7.35 -13.36
C GLY A 420 40.79 -8.48 -13.91
N VAL A 421 41.40 -9.59 -14.32
CA VAL A 421 40.68 -10.80 -14.75
C VAL A 421 39.94 -11.44 -13.58
N TRP A 422 40.57 -11.51 -12.40
CA TRP A 422 39.94 -12.03 -11.19
C TRP A 422 38.71 -11.22 -10.78
N LEU A 423 38.82 -9.88 -10.72
CA LEU A 423 37.68 -9.04 -10.34
C LEU A 423 36.51 -9.21 -11.32
N ARG A 424 36.79 -9.22 -12.64
CA ARG A 424 35.75 -9.46 -13.64
C ARG A 424 35.08 -10.82 -13.44
N ARG A 425 35.84 -11.89 -13.18
CA ARG A 425 35.27 -13.22 -12.90
C ARG A 425 34.34 -13.16 -11.69
N VAL A 426 34.77 -12.54 -10.58
CA VAL A 426 33.94 -12.40 -9.38
C VAL A 426 32.66 -11.61 -9.66
N LEU A 427 32.76 -10.46 -10.34
CA LEU A 427 31.61 -9.62 -10.68
C LEU A 427 30.63 -10.35 -11.60
N VAL A 428 31.12 -11.04 -12.63
CA VAL A 428 30.29 -11.84 -13.55
C VAL A 428 29.59 -12.97 -12.79
N THR A 429 30.32 -13.74 -11.97
CA THR A 429 29.72 -14.81 -11.18
C THR A 429 28.66 -14.27 -10.23
N ALA A 430 28.93 -13.16 -9.51
CA ALA A 430 27.96 -12.53 -8.63
C ALA A 430 26.70 -12.06 -9.38
N GLN A 431 26.87 -11.42 -10.55
CA GLN A 431 25.75 -10.99 -11.40
C GLN A 431 24.86 -12.17 -11.79
N PHE A 432 25.44 -13.25 -12.31
CA PHE A 432 24.68 -14.43 -12.71
C PHE A 432 24.00 -15.13 -11.53
N SER A 433 24.67 -15.21 -10.37
CA SER A 433 24.07 -15.75 -9.15
C SER A 433 22.86 -14.94 -8.70
N ILE A 434 22.95 -13.61 -8.66
CA ILE A 434 21.83 -12.73 -8.28
C ILE A 434 20.67 -12.91 -9.26
N SER A 435 20.95 -12.89 -10.57
CA SER A 435 19.91 -13.10 -11.59
C SER A 435 19.24 -14.47 -11.45
N MET A 436 20.01 -15.53 -11.18
CA MET A 436 19.47 -16.88 -11.00
C MET A 436 18.56 -16.97 -9.76
N VAL A 437 18.95 -16.35 -8.64
CA VAL A 437 18.11 -16.28 -7.44
C VAL A 437 16.79 -15.54 -7.73
N LEU A 438 16.85 -14.40 -8.42
CA LEU A 438 15.64 -13.63 -8.77
C LEU A 438 14.72 -14.40 -9.72
N ILE A 439 15.27 -15.11 -10.71
CA ILE A 439 14.49 -15.93 -11.64
C ILE A 439 13.83 -17.10 -10.90
N ILE A 440 14.58 -17.82 -10.07
CA ILE A 440 14.04 -18.93 -9.27
C ILE A 440 12.94 -18.41 -8.33
N GLY A 441 13.18 -17.30 -7.64
CA GLY A 441 12.18 -16.68 -6.76
C GLY A 441 10.89 -16.31 -7.51
N THR A 442 11.02 -15.71 -8.69
CA THR A 442 9.88 -15.36 -9.55
C THR A 442 9.10 -16.60 -9.99
N LEU A 443 9.78 -17.67 -10.39
CA LEU A 443 9.15 -18.93 -10.78
C LEU A 443 8.44 -19.61 -9.61
N VAL A 444 9.02 -19.57 -8.41
CA VAL A 444 8.39 -20.08 -7.18
C VAL A 444 7.12 -19.30 -6.86
N ILE A 445 7.17 -17.96 -6.89
CA ILE A 445 5.99 -17.11 -6.65
C ILE A 445 4.91 -17.40 -7.70
N TYR A 446 5.28 -17.50 -8.97
CA TYR A 446 4.34 -17.84 -10.04
C TYR A 446 3.66 -19.20 -9.80
N ASN A 447 4.43 -20.23 -9.44
CA ASN A 447 3.89 -21.54 -9.12
C ASN A 447 2.98 -21.52 -7.88
N GLN A 448 3.33 -20.75 -6.85
CA GLN A 448 2.48 -20.57 -5.67
C GLN A 448 1.18 -19.85 -6.00
N LEU A 449 1.22 -18.82 -6.86
CA LEU A 449 0.02 -18.11 -7.29
C LEU A 449 -0.91 -19.03 -8.09
N GLN A 450 -0.35 -19.82 -9.01
CA GLN A 450 -1.10 -20.83 -9.76
C GLN A 450 -1.71 -21.88 -8.83
N PHE A 451 -0.95 -22.35 -7.84
CA PHE A 451 -1.45 -23.28 -6.83
C PHE A 451 -2.63 -22.69 -6.04
N ILE A 452 -2.51 -21.45 -5.54
CA ILE A 452 -3.58 -20.77 -4.78
C ILE A 452 -4.83 -20.57 -5.64
N GLN A 453 -4.67 -20.23 -6.93
CA GLN A 453 -5.79 -20.01 -7.84
C GLN A 453 -6.54 -21.30 -8.21
N GLN A 454 -5.81 -22.43 -8.34
CA GLN A 454 -6.37 -23.70 -8.80
C GLN A 454 -6.71 -24.68 -7.67
N LYS A 455 -6.34 -24.37 -6.42
CA LYS A 455 -6.65 -25.22 -5.27
C LYS A 455 -8.15 -25.34 -5.09
N LYS A 456 -8.67 -26.56 -5.14
CA LYS A 456 -10.07 -26.85 -4.83
C LYS A 456 -10.35 -26.49 -3.36
N LEU A 457 -11.32 -25.62 -3.14
CA LEU A 457 -11.70 -25.10 -1.81
C LEU A 457 -12.81 -25.92 -1.13
N GLY A 458 -13.26 -27.00 -1.76
CA GLY A 458 -14.37 -27.83 -1.25
C GLY A 458 -15.76 -27.30 -1.60
N TYR A 459 -15.85 -26.30 -2.47
CA TYR A 459 -17.07 -25.77 -3.06
C TYR A 459 -16.81 -25.34 -4.51
N ASP A 460 -17.86 -25.25 -5.30
CA ASP A 460 -17.81 -24.82 -6.70
C ASP A 460 -17.71 -23.30 -6.78
N ARG A 461 -16.66 -22.83 -7.47
CA ARG A 461 -16.45 -21.39 -7.75
C ARG A 461 -16.99 -20.99 -9.12
N ASP A 462 -17.06 -21.95 -10.03
CA ASP A 462 -17.46 -21.71 -11.41
C ASP A 462 -18.99 -21.69 -11.53
N ASN A 463 -19.52 -20.73 -12.29
CA ASN A 463 -20.97 -20.56 -12.52
C ASN A 463 -21.82 -20.25 -11.27
N VAL A 464 -21.21 -19.78 -10.18
CA VAL A 464 -21.92 -19.28 -8.99
C VAL A 464 -21.97 -17.77 -9.02
N ILE A 465 -23.16 -17.20 -8.84
CA ILE A 465 -23.38 -15.76 -8.71
C ILE A 465 -23.82 -15.46 -7.29
N VAL A 466 -23.04 -14.63 -6.59
CA VAL A 466 -23.39 -14.13 -5.26
C VAL A 466 -24.07 -12.78 -5.41
N LEU A 467 -25.33 -12.70 -4.99
CA LEU A 467 -26.11 -11.46 -5.00
C LEU A 467 -26.28 -10.96 -3.56
N PRO A 468 -25.72 -9.81 -3.19
CA PRO A 468 -26.08 -9.19 -1.92
C PRO A 468 -27.57 -8.81 -1.97
N TYR A 469 -28.29 -9.08 -0.88
CA TYR A 469 -29.70 -8.77 -0.78
C TYR A 469 -29.99 -8.00 0.51
N ASP A 470 -30.96 -7.09 0.45
CA ASP A 470 -31.38 -6.27 1.58
C ASP A 470 -32.52 -6.92 2.37
N GLY A 471 -32.96 -6.27 3.45
CA GLY A 471 -34.06 -6.79 4.27
C GLY A 471 -35.36 -6.98 3.49
N LYS A 472 -35.69 -6.08 2.55
CA LYS A 472 -36.89 -6.19 1.71
C LYS A 472 -36.81 -7.41 0.79
N THR A 473 -35.65 -7.66 0.19
CA THR A 473 -35.41 -8.84 -0.64
C THR A 473 -35.42 -10.12 0.19
N ALA A 474 -34.94 -10.07 1.44
CA ALA A 474 -35.00 -11.19 2.36
C ALA A 474 -36.44 -11.67 2.64
N GLU A 475 -37.39 -10.74 2.74
CA GLU A 475 -38.82 -11.03 2.92
C GLU A 475 -39.43 -11.73 1.69
N SER A 476 -38.94 -11.39 0.49
CA SER A 476 -39.42 -11.95 -0.79
C SER A 476 -38.52 -13.06 -1.35
N PHE A 477 -37.58 -13.59 -0.55
CA PHE A 477 -36.54 -14.50 -1.01
C PHE A 477 -37.11 -15.76 -1.67
N GLU A 478 -38.16 -16.36 -1.09
CA GLU A 478 -38.79 -17.57 -1.64
C GLU A 478 -39.35 -17.33 -3.05
N SER A 479 -40.04 -16.20 -3.26
CA SER A 479 -40.57 -15.83 -4.57
C SER A 479 -39.46 -15.54 -5.58
N LEU A 480 -38.41 -14.84 -5.16
CA LEU A 480 -37.23 -14.59 -6.00
C LEU A 480 -36.55 -15.91 -6.39
N ARG A 481 -36.36 -16.81 -5.43
CA ARG A 481 -35.77 -18.13 -5.64
C ARG A 481 -36.54 -18.92 -6.69
N ASP A 482 -37.87 -18.98 -6.54
CA ASP A 482 -38.74 -19.75 -7.42
C ASP A 482 -38.76 -19.15 -8.84
N GLU A 483 -38.76 -17.83 -8.96
CA GLU A 483 -38.66 -17.13 -10.25
C GLU A 483 -37.31 -17.36 -10.93
N LEU A 484 -36.20 -17.33 -10.17
CA LEU A 484 -34.86 -17.64 -10.68
C LEU A 484 -34.78 -19.09 -11.18
N LYS A 485 -35.31 -20.04 -10.40
CA LYS A 485 -35.40 -21.45 -10.82
C LYS A 485 -36.27 -21.63 -12.06
N ARG A 486 -37.36 -20.86 -12.19
CA ARG A 486 -38.29 -20.90 -13.34
C ARG A 486 -37.61 -20.57 -14.67
N THR A 487 -36.52 -19.80 -14.66
CA THR A 487 -35.74 -19.51 -15.88
C THR A 487 -35.16 -20.77 -16.53
N GLY A 488 -35.01 -21.87 -15.79
CA GLY A 488 -34.36 -23.10 -16.25
C GLY A 488 -32.84 -23.01 -16.39
N VAL A 489 -32.25 -21.84 -16.16
CA VAL A 489 -30.79 -21.62 -16.19
C VAL A 489 -30.17 -21.83 -14.81
N VAL A 490 -30.92 -21.56 -13.74
CA VAL A 490 -30.43 -21.61 -12.36
C VAL A 490 -30.71 -22.99 -11.74
N GLY A 491 -29.66 -23.74 -11.43
CA GLY A 491 -29.78 -25.10 -10.86
C GLY A 491 -30.17 -25.13 -9.38
N ALA A 492 -29.57 -24.26 -8.57
CA ALA A 492 -29.81 -24.16 -7.14
C ALA A 492 -29.65 -22.71 -6.67
N VAL A 493 -30.39 -22.37 -5.62
CA VAL A 493 -30.37 -21.03 -5.01
C VAL A 493 -30.47 -21.24 -3.50
N GLY A 494 -29.45 -20.79 -2.78
CA GLY A 494 -29.41 -20.75 -1.33
C GLY A 494 -29.06 -19.35 -0.84
N ARG A 495 -29.18 -19.14 0.47
CA ARG A 495 -28.80 -17.89 1.13
C ARG A 495 -27.88 -18.18 2.31
N GLY A 496 -26.88 -17.32 2.47
CA GLY A 496 -25.98 -17.31 3.61
C GLY A 496 -25.80 -15.89 4.11
N SER A 497 -25.51 -15.73 5.40
CA SER A 497 -25.13 -14.44 5.97
C SER A 497 -23.78 -13.95 5.42
N GLU A 498 -22.93 -14.87 4.98
CA GLU A 498 -21.57 -14.61 4.51
C GLU A 498 -21.19 -15.57 3.38
N SER A 499 -20.14 -15.24 2.64
CA SER A 499 -19.56 -16.10 1.61
C SER A 499 -18.74 -17.22 2.25
N PRO A 500 -18.69 -18.44 1.69
CA PRO A 500 -17.85 -19.50 2.24
C PRO A 500 -16.36 -19.22 2.05
N ALA A 501 -16.01 -18.20 1.25
CA ALA A 501 -14.66 -17.69 1.10
C ALA A 501 -14.25 -16.68 2.18
N ASN A 502 -15.21 -16.09 2.91
CA ASN A 502 -14.97 -15.00 3.86
C ASN A 502 -15.96 -15.07 5.03
N ILE A 503 -15.70 -16.00 5.95
CA ILE A 503 -16.51 -16.21 7.14
C ILE A 503 -15.89 -15.41 8.29
N GLN A 504 -16.64 -14.44 8.81
CA GLN A 504 -16.22 -13.55 9.88
C GLN A 504 -17.11 -13.69 11.13
N GLY A 505 -18.26 -14.34 11.00
CA GLY A 505 -19.18 -14.61 12.11
C GLY A 505 -18.54 -15.44 13.22
N GLY A 506 -18.51 -14.90 14.44
CA GLY A 506 -18.14 -15.62 15.65
C GLY A 506 -19.38 -16.07 16.42
N TYR A 507 -19.46 -17.36 16.73
CA TYR A 507 -20.55 -17.96 17.48
C TYR A 507 -20.01 -18.75 18.67
N THR A 508 -20.79 -18.84 19.73
CA THR A 508 -20.49 -19.74 20.84
C THR A 508 -21.38 -20.96 20.72
N VAL A 509 -20.78 -22.14 20.64
CA VAL A 509 -21.48 -23.42 20.67
C VAL A 509 -21.13 -24.17 21.94
N ARG A 510 -22.11 -24.90 22.45
CA ARG A 510 -21.93 -25.83 23.56
C ARG A 510 -22.25 -27.23 23.05
N ALA A 511 -21.26 -28.12 23.12
CA ALA A 511 -21.49 -29.51 22.77
C ALA A 511 -22.47 -30.15 23.76
N GLU A 512 -23.35 -31.02 23.27
CA GLU A 512 -24.29 -31.75 24.10
C GLU A 512 -23.53 -32.59 25.15
N GLY A 513 -23.82 -32.36 26.44
CA GLY A 513 -23.12 -33.01 27.56
C GLY A 513 -21.82 -32.34 28.01
N SER A 514 -21.47 -31.16 27.48
CA SER A 514 -20.33 -30.35 27.93
C SER A 514 -20.80 -29.08 28.64
N ASP A 515 -20.19 -28.76 29.79
CA ASP A 515 -20.37 -27.47 30.47
C ASP A 515 -19.46 -26.36 29.91
N ARG A 516 -18.63 -26.69 28.91
CA ARG A 516 -17.68 -25.78 28.30
C ARG A 516 -18.23 -25.19 27.02
N ASP A 517 -18.26 -23.86 26.97
CA ASP A 517 -18.54 -23.08 25.77
C ASP A 517 -17.32 -23.05 24.85
N MET A 518 -17.58 -23.17 23.55
CA MET A 518 -16.57 -23.13 22.50
C MET A 518 -16.91 -22.02 21.51
N GLY A 519 -16.02 -21.04 21.39
CA GLY A 519 -16.07 -20.10 20.27
C GLY A 519 -15.76 -20.82 18.96
N ILE A 520 -16.62 -20.66 17.97
CA ILE A 520 -16.43 -21.13 16.60
C ILE A 520 -16.61 -19.98 15.63
N THR A 521 -15.93 -20.06 14.50
CA THR A 521 -16.22 -19.21 13.35
C THR A 521 -17.19 -19.98 12.46
N GLY A 522 -18.30 -19.33 12.09
CA GLY A 522 -19.36 -19.96 11.32
C GLY A 522 -20.15 -18.93 10.53
N LEU A 523 -21.10 -19.40 9.73
CA LEU A 523 -22.08 -18.56 9.05
C LEU A 523 -23.46 -19.17 9.23
N THR A 524 -24.49 -18.34 9.23
CA THR A 524 -25.88 -18.82 9.15
C THR A 524 -26.26 -18.98 7.69
N ALA A 525 -26.79 -20.13 7.33
CA ALA A 525 -27.20 -20.46 5.97
C ALA A 525 -28.55 -21.19 5.97
N ASP A 526 -29.22 -21.19 4.83
CA ASP A 526 -30.43 -21.99 4.60
C ASP A 526 -30.10 -23.40 4.10
N GLU A 527 -31.14 -24.24 4.06
CA GLU A 527 -31.07 -25.65 3.64
C GLU A 527 -30.57 -25.86 2.20
N ASN A 528 -30.63 -24.84 1.36
CA ASN A 528 -30.18 -24.92 -0.03
C ASN A 528 -28.73 -24.46 -0.21
N TYR A 529 -28.09 -23.92 0.83
CA TYR A 529 -26.76 -23.32 0.73
C TYR A 529 -25.70 -24.33 0.28
N VAL A 530 -25.62 -25.49 0.94
CA VAL A 530 -24.65 -26.56 0.63
C VAL A 530 -24.80 -27.01 -0.82
N ALA A 531 -26.04 -27.28 -1.25
CA ALA A 531 -26.35 -27.68 -2.62
C ALA A 531 -26.04 -26.58 -3.65
N SER A 532 -26.36 -25.32 -3.33
CA SER A 532 -26.10 -24.17 -4.21
C SER A 532 -24.61 -23.88 -4.43
N MET A 533 -23.79 -24.25 -3.46
CA MET A 533 -22.34 -24.10 -3.51
C MET A 533 -21.62 -25.37 -3.97
N GLY A 534 -22.33 -26.45 -4.30
CA GLY A 534 -21.73 -27.73 -4.71
C GLY A 534 -20.83 -28.34 -3.63
N MET A 535 -21.13 -28.12 -2.35
CA MET A 535 -20.35 -28.63 -1.24
C MET A 535 -20.66 -30.10 -0.94
N GLU A 536 -19.65 -30.86 -0.50
CA GLU A 536 -19.81 -32.25 -0.05
C GLU A 536 -19.64 -32.34 1.47
N ILE A 537 -20.66 -32.86 2.15
CA ILE A 537 -20.62 -33.08 3.61
C ILE A 537 -19.85 -34.37 3.88
N THR A 538 -18.69 -34.25 4.52
CA THR A 538 -17.80 -35.39 4.81
C THR A 538 -18.18 -36.16 6.08
N VAL A 539 -18.75 -35.47 7.07
CA VAL A 539 -19.22 -36.03 8.35
C VAL A 539 -20.46 -35.29 8.79
N GLY A 540 -21.47 -36.03 9.24
CA GLY A 540 -22.76 -35.50 9.69
C GLY A 540 -23.85 -35.69 8.65
N ARG A 541 -24.89 -34.88 8.77
CA ARG A 541 -25.99 -34.82 7.79
C ARG A 541 -26.14 -33.37 7.36
N ASP A 542 -26.67 -33.19 6.15
CA ASP A 542 -27.29 -31.92 5.79
C ASP A 542 -28.48 -31.65 6.73
N PHE A 543 -28.95 -30.39 6.77
CA PHE A 543 -29.97 -29.84 7.69
C PHE A 543 -30.89 -30.85 8.42
#